data_AF-A0AAD9TGV6-F1
#
_entry.id   AF-A0AAD9TGV6-F1
#
_cell.length_a   1.000
_cell.length_b   1.000
_cell.length_c   1.000
_cell.angle_alpha   90.00
_cell.angle_beta   90.00
_cell.angle_gamma   90.00
#
_symmetry.space_group_name_H-M   'P 1'
#
loop_
_entity.id
_entity.type
_entity.pdbx_description
1 polymer ?
#
loop_
_entity_poly.entity_id
_entity_poly.type
_entity_poly.pdbx_seq_one_letter_code
_entity_poly.pdbx_strand_id
1 'polypeptide(L)'
;MWDNVWKLKMVFDGVLEPDAKVVVDMVNLGVVLAADVGNIIGDILQLICGKHISISFVPRSVNLVAHGLTNMALSYAIERVWFESYPPCIEGLIQTDVLA
;
A
#
# COMPACT_ATOMS: atom_id res chain seq x y z
N MET A 1 19.30 -27.36 15.66
CA MET A 1 19.70 -27.14 14.24
C MET A 1 18.47 -26.73 13.41
N TRP A 2 17.74 -25.67 13.82
CA TRP A 2 16.57 -25.15 13.11
C TRP A 2 16.44 -23.61 13.21
N ASP A 3 17.51 -22.88 13.55
CA ASP A 3 17.44 -21.45 13.90
C ASP A 3 17.70 -20.47 12.74
N ASN A 4 17.79 -20.94 11.49
CA ASN A 4 18.34 -20.12 10.39
C ASN A 4 17.42 -19.90 9.18
N VAL A 5 16.15 -20.31 9.20
CA VAL A 5 15.29 -20.21 7.99
C VAL A 5 14.60 -18.83 7.86
N TRP A 6 14.46 -18.06 8.93
CA TRP A 6 13.72 -16.77 8.92
C TRP A 6 14.61 -15.52 8.89
N LYS A 7 15.93 -15.67 8.75
CA LYS A 7 16.87 -14.53 8.62
C LYS A 7 17.12 -14.12 7.17
N LEU A 8 16.20 -14.40 6.24
CA LEU A 8 16.12 -13.56 5.06
C LEU A 8 15.61 -12.19 5.52
N LYS A 9 16.57 -11.31 5.82
CA LYS A 9 16.34 -9.87 5.81
C LYS A 9 15.91 -9.56 4.38
N MET A 10 14.60 -9.63 4.10
CA MET A 10 14.04 -9.27 2.81
C MET A 10 14.45 -7.83 2.56
N VAL A 11 15.47 -7.66 1.73
CA VAL A 11 15.77 -6.38 1.10
C VAL A 11 14.62 -6.20 0.11
N PHE A 12 13.57 -5.48 0.57
CA PHE A 12 12.44 -5.15 -0.26
C PHE A 12 12.85 -3.92 -1.08
N ASP A 13 13.39 -4.17 -2.27
CA ASP A 13 13.54 -3.15 -3.31
C ASP A 13 12.16 -3.01 -3.96
N GLY A 14 11.56 -1.83 -3.88
CA GLY A 14 10.19 -1.64 -4.36
C GLY A 14 9.80 -0.20 -4.62
N VAL A 15 8.81 -0.01 -5.48
CA VAL A 15 8.14 1.28 -5.69
C VAL A 15 6.74 1.15 -5.10
N LEU A 16 6.37 2.08 -4.22
CA LEU A 16 5.00 2.24 -3.78
C LEU A 16 4.33 3.34 -4.62
N GLU A 17 3.17 3.00 -5.17
CA GLU A 17 2.46 3.84 -6.14
C GLU A 17 1.04 4.21 -5.65
N PRO A 18 0.91 5.04 -4.59
CA PRO A 18 -0.40 5.47 -4.11
C PRO A 18 -0.97 6.62 -4.98
N ASP A 19 -2.30 6.77 -4.95
CA ASP A 19 -3.03 7.83 -5.66
C ASP A 19 -3.35 9.05 -4.77
N ALA A 20 -2.79 9.09 -3.55
CA ALA A 20 -2.96 10.18 -2.59
C ALA A 20 -1.76 11.14 -2.63
N LYS A 21 -1.76 12.08 -3.59
CA LYS A 21 -0.65 13.03 -3.81
C LYS A 21 -0.15 13.72 -2.55
N VAL A 22 -1.07 14.20 -1.70
CA VAL A 22 -0.72 14.90 -0.45
C VAL A 22 0.09 14.00 0.49
N VAL A 23 -0.28 12.72 0.60
CA VAL A 23 0.44 11.74 1.42
C VAL A 23 1.83 11.47 0.82
N VAL A 24 1.91 11.25 -0.49
CA VAL A 24 3.19 11.05 -1.20
C VAL A 24 4.15 12.21 -0.94
N ASP A 25 3.67 13.43 -1.14
CA ASP A 25 4.47 14.64 -0.96
C ASP A 25 4.95 14.75 0.49
N MET A 26 4.09 14.47 1.49
CA MET A 26 4.49 14.48 2.91
C MET A 26 5.55 13.44 3.24
N VAL A 27 5.42 12.21 2.74
CA VAL A 27 6.41 11.15 2.98
C VAL A 27 7.75 11.49 2.29
N ASN A 28 7.71 11.94 1.04
CA ASN A 28 8.92 12.31 0.30
C ASN A 28 9.64 13.53 0.91
N LEU A 29 8.90 14.46 1.52
CA LEU A 29 9.48 15.59 2.26
C LEU A 29 9.93 15.20 3.68
N GLY A 30 9.55 14.02 4.18
CA GLY A 30 9.81 13.60 5.56
C GLY A 30 9.11 14.48 6.61
N VAL A 31 8.00 15.13 6.25
CA VAL A 31 7.31 16.08 7.13
C VAL A 31 6.26 15.37 7.96
N VAL A 32 6.49 15.32 9.28
CA VAL A 32 5.52 14.83 10.26
C VAL A 32 4.82 16.04 10.88
N LEU A 33 3.51 16.18 10.59
CA LEU A 33 2.67 17.22 11.19
C LEU A 33 2.20 16.82 12.59
N ALA A 34 1.92 17.78 13.46
CA ALA A 34 1.24 17.54 14.74
C ALA A 34 -0.27 17.37 14.55
N ALA A 35 -0.66 16.37 13.76
CA ALA A 35 -2.04 16.01 13.43
C ALA A 35 -2.13 14.48 13.26
N ASP A 36 -3.35 13.91 13.26
CA ASP A 36 -3.54 12.46 13.13
C ASP A 36 -2.89 11.88 11.88
N VAL A 37 -2.95 12.61 10.76
CA VAL A 37 -2.24 12.23 9.52
C VAL A 37 -0.73 12.15 9.73
N GLY A 38 -0.14 13.02 10.55
CA GLY A 38 1.28 13.00 10.84
C GLY A 38 1.74 11.75 11.57
N ASN A 39 0.91 11.18 12.46
CA ASN A 39 1.21 9.87 13.08
C ASN A 39 1.33 8.78 12.02
N ILE A 40 0.39 8.74 11.07
CA ILE A 40 0.41 7.79 9.94
C ILE A 40 1.65 8.01 9.06
N ILE A 41 2.00 9.26 8.74
CA ILE A 41 3.23 9.58 7.99
C ILE A 41 4.47 9.12 8.76
N GLY A 42 4.51 9.34 10.08
CA GLY A 42 5.59 8.90 10.95
C GLY A 42 5.77 7.38 10.93
N ASP A 43 4.67 6.64 11.02
CA ASP A 43 4.67 5.17 10.94
C ASP A 43 5.16 4.68 9.58
N ILE A 44 4.72 5.30 8.47
CA ILE A 44 5.20 4.98 7.12
C ILE A 44 6.71 5.22 7.03
N LEU A 45 7.21 6.37 7.49
CA LEU A 45 8.63 6.70 7.48
C LEU A 45 9.46 5.69 8.28
N GLN A 46 8.98 5.28 9.46
CA GLN A 46 9.64 4.24 10.26
C GLN A 46 9.65 2.89 9.55
N LEU A 47 8.55 2.52 8.88
CA LEU A 47 8.43 1.27 8.15
C LEU A 47 9.36 1.24 6.94
N ILE A 48 9.56 2.35 6.21
CA ILE A 48 10.44 2.39 5.04
C ILE A 48 11.89 2.71 5.39
N CYS A 49 12.17 3.19 6.61
CA CYS A 49 13.52 3.52 7.05
C CYS A 49 14.47 2.32 6.93
N GLY A 50 15.61 2.53 6.26
CA GLY A 50 16.60 1.48 6.02
C GLY A 50 16.18 0.42 5.00
N LYS A 51 15.07 0.62 4.28
CA LYS A 51 14.63 -0.18 3.14
C LYS A 51 14.86 0.60 1.84
N HIS A 52 15.06 -0.11 0.74
CA HIS A 52 15.21 0.45 -0.60
C HIS A 52 13.84 0.63 -1.27
N ILE A 53 12.95 1.35 -0.59
CA ILE A 53 11.60 1.63 -1.07
C ILE A 53 11.54 3.08 -1.57
N SER A 54 11.08 3.26 -2.81
CA SER A 54 10.74 4.58 -3.35
C SER A 54 9.23 4.78 -3.37
N ILE A 55 8.77 6.01 -3.27
CA ILE A 55 7.34 6.35 -3.28
C ILE A 55 7.09 7.34 -4.41
N SER A 56 6.22 6.96 -5.34
CA SER A 56 5.88 7.75 -6.51
C SER A 56 4.36 7.90 -6.62
N PHE A 57 3.89 9.11 -6.85
CA PHE A 57 2.46 9.33 -7.06
C PHE A 57 2.05 8.79 -8.44
N VAL A 58 0.92 8.10 -8.47
CA VAL A 58 0.25 7.70 -9.72
C VAL A 58 -1.20 8.20 -9.75
N PRO A 59 -1.75 8.52 -10.94
CA PRO A 59 -3.15 8.90 -11.02
C PRO A 59 -4.06 7.72 -10.64
N ARG A 60 -5.22 8.00 -10.04
CA ARG A 60 -6.21 6.98 -9.67
C ARG A 60 -6.61 6.05 -10.81
N SER A 61 -6.55 6.53 -12.06
CA SER A 61 -6.86 5.75 -13.25
C SER A 61 -5.99 4.51 -13.44
N VAL A 62 -4.80 4.46 -12.82
CA VAL A 62 -3.91 3.30 -12.84
C VAL A 62 -3.85 2.56 -11.50
N ASN A 63 -4.54 3.06 -10.47
CA ASN A 63 -4.64 2.43 -9.15
C ASN A 63 -6.08 1.99 -8.83
N LEU A 64 -6.79 1.51 -9.86
CA LEU A 64 -8.21 1.19 -9.78
C LEU A 64 -8.50 0.00 -8.86
N VAL A 65 -7.60 -0.99 -8.80
CA VAL A 65 -7.75 -2.16 -7.92
C VAL A 65 -7.80 -1.72 -6.45
N ALA A 66 -6.80 -0.94 -6.00
CA ALA A 66 -6.77 -0.42 -4.63
C ALA A 66 -7.99 0.48 -4.35
N HIS A 67 -8.35 1.36 -5.29
CA HIS A 67 -9.52 2.21 -5.16
C HIS A 67 -10.83 1.42 -5.00
N GLY A 68 -11.02 0.38 -5.81
CA GLY A 68 -12.18 -0.52 -5.75
C GLY A 68 -12.25 -1.28 -4.42
N LEU A 69 -11.11 -1.76 -3.93
CA LEU A 69 -11.00 -2.40 -2.63
C LEU A 69 -11.34 -1.45 -1.48
N THR A 70 -10.81 -0.22 -1.49
CA THR A 70 -11.11 0.78 -0.46
C THR A 70 -12.61 1.13 -0.44
N ASN A 71 -13.22 1.40 -1.60
CA ASN A 71 -14.65 1.72 -1.67
C ASN A 71 -15.51 0.56 -1.18
N MET A 72 -15.14 -0.68 -1.52
CA MET A 72 -15.85 -1.86 -1.03
C MET A 72 -15.70 -2.00 0.49
N ALA A 73 -14.49 -1.80 1.03
CA ALA A 73 -14.24 -1.89 2.47
C ALA A 73 -15.12 -0.91 3.27
N LEU A 74 -15.34 0.31 2.75
CA LEU A 74 -16.23 1.30 3.38
C LEU A 74 -17.69 0.87 3.44
N SER A 75 -18.12 -0.08 2.60
CA SER A 75 -19.49 -0.59 2.58
C SER A 75 -19.76 -1.72 3.59
N TYR A 76 -18.71 -2.25 4.23
CA TYR A 76 -18.84 -3.34 5.20
C TYR A 76 -18.76 -2.83 6.64
N ALA A 77 -19.68 -3.32 7.48
CA ALA A 77 -19.65 -3.06 8.92
C ALA A 77 -18.68 -3.97 9.69
N ILE A 78 -18.20 -5.03 9.03
CA ILE A 78 -17.35 -6.08 9.62
C ILE A 78 -16.24 -6.40 8.61
N GLU A 79 -15.05 -6.72 9.13
CA GLU A 79 -13.93 -7.20 8.34
C GLU A 79 -14.29 -8.42 7.49
N ARG A 80 -13.82 -8.45 6.25
CA ARG A 80 -13.94 -9.58 5.34
C ARG A 80 -12.58 -9.93 4.78
N VAL A 81 -12.30 -11.24 4.71
CA VAL A 81 -11.01 -11.77 4.27
C VAL A 81 -11.26 -12.74 3.12
N TRP A 82 -10.45 -12.63 2.08
CA TRP A 82 -10.42 -13.55 0.95
C TRP A 82 -9.03 -14.18 0.87
N PHE A 83 -8.94 -15.51 0.93
CA PHE A 83 -7.66 -16.23 0.93
C PHE A 83 -7.27 -16.73 -0.47
N GLU A 84 -8.18 -17.41 -1.15
CA GLU A 84 -7.94 -18.03 -2.48
C GLU A 84 -8.81 -17.41 -3.58
N SER A 85 -9.44 -16.27 -3.29
CA SER A 85 -10.32 -15.55 -4.20
C SER A 85 -10.12 -14.05 -4.04
N TYR A 86 -10.77 -13.28 -4.91
CA TYR A 86 -10.86 -11.83 -4.79
C TYR A 86 -12.34 -11.41 -4.74
N PRO A 87 -12.64 -10.24 -4.17
CA PRO A 87 -14.00 -9.73 -4.17
C PRO A 87 -14.48 -9.43 -5.60
N PRO A 88 -15.78 -9.66 -5.91
CA PRO A 88 -16.32 -9.42 -7.25
C PRO A 88 -16.14 -7.98 -7.77
N CYS A 89 -16.00 -6.99 -6.87
CA CYS A 89 -15.83 -5.59 -7.25
C CYS A 89 -14.53 -5.29 -8.01
N ILE A 90 -13.54 -6.18 -7.94
CA ILE A 90 -12.25 -6.01 -8.65
C ILE A 90 -12.00 -7.07 -9.73
N GLU A 91 -12.94 -7.98 -9.98
CA GLU A 91 -12.78 -9.06 -10.97
C GLU A 91 -12.40 -8.53 -12.36
N GLY A 92 -13.13 -7.51 -12.84
CA GLY A 92 -12.84 -6.87 -14.12
C GLY A 92 -11.54 -6.05 -14.13
N LEU A 93 -11.06 -5.64 -12.95
CA LEU A 93 -9.84 -4.82 -12.81
C LEU A 93 -8.57 -5.69 -12.76
N ILE A 94 -8.65 -6.88 -12.17
CA ILE A 94 -7.53 -7.84 -12.11
C ILE A 94 -7.14 -8.30 -13.51
N GLN A 95 -8.12 -8.54 -14.38
CA GLN A 95 -7.85 -8.97 -15.76
C GLN A 95 -7.07 -7.92 -16.57
N THR A 96 -7.28 -6.64 -16.28
CA THR A 96 -6.50 -5.55 -16.90
C THR A 96 -5.11 -5.36 -16.27
N ASP A 97 -4.95 -5.69 -14.98
CA ASP A 97 -3.70 -5.49 -14.23
C ASP A 97 -2.65 -6.57 -14.54
N VAL A 98 -3.08 -7.81 -14.81
CA VAL A 98 -2.18 -8.93 -15.19
C VAL A 98 -1.62 -8.79 -16.62
N LEU A 99 -2.23 -7.94 -17.45
CA LEU A 99 -1.85 -7.75 -18.87
C LEU A 99 -1.10 -6.43 -19.14
N ALA A 100 -0.90 -5.59 -18.11
CA ALA A 100 -0.14 -4.34 -18.18
C ALA A 100 1.35 -4.57 -17.86
#